data_AF-K9V8R6-F1
#
_entry.id   AF-K9V8R6-F1
#
_cell.length_a   1.000
_cell.length_b   1.000
_cell.length_c   1.000
_cell.angle_alpha   90.00
_cell.angle_beta   90.00
_cell.angle_gamma   90.00
#
_symmetry.space_group_name_H-M   'P 1'
#
loop_
_entity.id
_entity.type
_entity.pdbx_description
1 polymer ?
#
loop_
_entity_poly.entity_id
_entity_poly.type
_entity_poly.pdbx_seq_one_letter_code
_entity_poly.pdbx_strand_id
1 'polypeptide(L)'
;MSKTFKAWLRGSRLEWIDEAPQSGEQMLQIEVTFIDEQAFSEVKTRGQRMAEILENLAATKTLNYVDPVSWQEETRQERSLPGR
;
A
#
# COMPACT_ATOMS: atom_id res chain seq x y z
N MET A 1 17.63 5.78 -14.55
CA MET A 1 16.69 4.70 -14.91
C MET A 1 17.19 3.42 -14.25
N SER A 2 16.49 2.86 -13.27
CA SER A 2 16.82 1.56 -12.68
C SER A 2 16.09 0.45 -13.45
N LYS A 3 16.75 -0.69 -13.67
CA LYS A 3 16.13 -1.92 -14.16
C LYS A 3 16.05 -2.92 -13.02
N THR A 4 14.89 -3.55 -12.84
CA THR A 4 14.68 -4.58 -11.82
C THR A 4 14.78 -5.95 -12.47
N PHE A 5 15.59 -6.81 -11.88
CA PHE A 5 15.77 -8.20 -12.30
C PHE A 5 15.36 -9.11 -11.15
N LYS A 6 14.74 -10.25 -11.48
CA LYS A 6 14.32 -11.24 -10.49
C LYS A 6 15.33 -12.37 -10.44
N ALA A 7 15.71 -12.75 -9.22
CA ALA A 7 16.64 -13.83 -8.96
C ALA A 7 16.32 -14.53 -7.65
N TRP A 8 16.71 -15.79 -7.54
CA TRP A 8 16.86 -16.49 -6.28
C TRP A 8 18.24 -16.19 -5.69
N LEU A 9 18.31 -15.91 -4.39
CA LEU A 9 19.57 -15.84 -3.68
C LEU A 9 19.88 -17.20 -3.04
N ARG A 10 20.91 -17.90 -3.52
CA ARG A 10 21.40 -19.15 -2.93
C ARG A 10 22.78 -18.94 -2.33
N GLY A 11 22.84 -18.88 -1.00
CA GLY A 11 24.06 -18.50 -0.27
C GLY A 11 24.45 -17.06 -0.62
N SER A 12 25.55 -16.89 -1.35
CA SER A 12 26.04 -15.59 -1.84
C SER A 12 25.89 -15.41 -3.36
N ARG A 13 25.21 -16.31 -4.05
CA ARG A 13 25.04 -16.27 -5.51
C ARG A 13 23.60 -15.97 -5.88
N LEU A 14 23.42 -15.07 -6.84
CA LEU A 14 22.14 -14.80 -7.47
C LEU A 14 21.94 -15.74 -8.66
N GLU A 15 20.81 -16.44 -8.69
CA GLU A 15 20.35 -17.30 -9.79
C GLU A 15 19.15 -16.62 -10.45
N TRP A 16 19.31 -16.11 -11.67
CA TRP A 16 18.28 -15.34 -12.36
C TRP A 16 17.04 -16.19 -12.67
N ILE A 17 15.85 -15.63 -12.42
CA ILE A 17 14.56 -16.26 -12.74
C ILE A 17 14.17 -15.96 -14.18
N ASP A 18 14.35 -14.71 -14.59
CA ASP A 18 14.07 -14.21 -15.93
C ASP A 18 15.39 -13.93 -16.68
N GLU A 19 15.38 -12.97 -17.60
CA GLU A 19 16.57 -12.56 -18.35
C GLU A 19 17.65 -11.98 -17.42
N ALA A 20 18.88 -12.50 -17.54
CA ALA A 20 20.02 -11.98 -16.81
C ALA A 20 20.44 -10.60 -17.35
N PRO A 21 20.93 -9.68 -16.50
CA PRO A 21 21.51 -8.44 -16.98
C PRO A 21 22.70 -8.74 -17.90
N GLN A 22 22.75 -8.07 -19.06
CA GLN A 22 23.88 -8.16 -19.99
C GLN A 22 25.07 -7.37 -19.43
N SER A 23 25.79 -7.97 -18.49
CA SER A 23 26.94 -7.35 -17.83
C SER A 23 28.30 -7.90 -18.28
N GLY A 24 28.32 -8.97 -19.07
CA GLY A 24 29.56 -9.66 -19.41
C GLY A 24 30.37 -10.01 -18.15
N GLU A 25 31.67 -9.74 -18.17
CA GLU A 25 32.60 -9.92 -17.03
C GLU A 25 32.75 -8.66 -16.15
N GLN A 26 31.98 -7.59 -16.40
CA GLN A 26 32.09 -6.38 -15.58
C GLN A 26 31.48 -6.60 -14.19
N MET A 27 32.21 -6.15 -13.18
CA MET A 27 31.71 -6.09 -11.81
C MET A 27 30.64 -4.98 -11.71
N LEU A 28 29.40 -5.37 -11.43
CA LEU A 28 28.28 -4.45 -11.25
C LEU A 28 27.96 -4.28 -9.77
N GLN A 29 27.82 -3.03 -9.32
CA GLN A 29 27.22 -2.73 -8.02
C GLN A 29 25.71 -2.92 -8.12
N ILE A 30 25.15 -3.69 -7.19
CA ILE A 30 23.71 -3.97 -7.12
C ILE A 30 23.18 -3.74 -5.71
N GLU A 31 21.89 -3.41 -5.63
CA GLU A 31 21.11 -3.40 -4.40
C GLU A 31 20.18 -4.61 -4.41
N VAL A 32 20.10 -5.34 -3.30
CA VAL A 32 19.26 -6.55 -3.18
C VAL A 32 18.09 -6.24 -2.26
N THR A 33 16.88 -6.28 -2.80
CA THR A 33 15.64 -6.15 -2.04
C THR A 33 14.97 -7.52 -1.93
N PHE A 34 14.68 -7.96 -0.71
CA PHE A 34 13.96 -9.22 -0.48
C PHE A 34 12.46 -9.02 -0.73
N ILE A 35 11.88 -9.90 -1.54
CA ILE A 35 10.44 -9.94 -1.77
C ILE A 35 9.83 -10.79 -0.66
N ASP A 36 9.23 -10.14 0.32
CA ASP A 36 8.45 -10.83 1.36
C ASP A 36 7.03 -11.07 0.86
N GLU A 37 6.71 -12.32 0.50
CA GLU A 37 5.37 -12.71 0.06
C GLU A 37 4.31 -12.48 1.17
N GLN A 38 4.72 -12.47 2.44
CA GLN A 38 3.82 -12.24 3.58
C GLN A 38 3.38 -10.78 3.66
N ALA A 39 4.24 -9.84 3.28
CA ALA A 39 3.89 -8.43 3.16
C ALA A 39 2.81 -8.18 2.09
N PHE A 40 2.82 -8.94 0.98
CA PHE A 40 1.75 -8.88 -0.02
C PHE A 40 0.43 -9.47 0.48
N SER A 41 0.48 -10.50 1.33
CA SER A 41 -0.70 -11.05 1.99
C SER A 41 -1.31 -10.05 2.97
N GLU A 42 -0.48 -9.32 3.72
CA GLU A 42 -0.93 -8.30 4.67
C GLU A 42 -1.63 -7.13 3.97
N VAL A 43 -1.14 -6.71 2.80
CA VAL A 43 -1.80 -5.67 1.98
C VAL A 43 -3.16 -6.15 1.45
N LYS A 44 -3.29 -7.42 1.05
CA LYS A 44 -4.57 -8.00 0.60
C LYS A 44 -5.59 -8.11 1.74
N THR A 45 -5.16 -8.51 2.93
CA THR A 45 -6.06 -8.64 4.09
C THR A 45 -6.37 -7.32 4.78
N ARG A 46 -5.52 -6.29 4.60
CA ARG A 46 -5.75 -4.95 5.17
C ARG A 46 -7.10 -4.35 4.77
N GLY A 47 -7.50 -4.50 3.50
CA GLY A 47 -8.78 -3.98 3.02
C GLY A 47 -9.98 -4.64 3.70
N GLN A 48 -9.93 -5.97 3.80
CA GLN A 48 -10.96 -6.77 4.47
C GLN A 48 -11.03 -6.45 5.97
N ARG A 49 -9.88 -6.39 6.64
CA ARG A 49 -9.78 -6.04 8.07
C ARG A 49 -10.29 -4.63 8.35
N MET A 50 -10.02 -3.68 7.46
CA MET A 50 -10.56 -2.33 7.56
C MET A 50 -12.08 -2.32 7.45
N ALA A 51 -12.63 -3.06 6.48
CA ALA A 51 -14.08 -3.17 6.30
C ALA A 51 -14.76 -3.76 7.54
N GLU A 52 -14.21 -4.84 8.11
CA GLU A 52 -14.73 -5.45 9.34
C GLU A 52 -14.70 -4.49 10.54
N ILE A 53 -13.62 -3.70 10.69
CA ILE A 53 -13.54 -2.70 11.76
C ILE A 53 -14.60 -1.60 11.55
N LEU A 54 -14.76 -1.11 10.32
CA LEU A 54 -15.76 -0.09 10.00
C LEU A 54 -17.19 -0.60 10.21
N GLU A 55 -17.48 -1.85 9.86
CA GLU A 55 -18.78 -2.50 10.09
C GLU A 55 -19.08 -2.61 11.60
N ASN A 56 -18.10 -3.04 12.40
CA ASN A 56 -18.24 -3.07 13.86
C ASN A 56 -18.47 -1.68 14.46
N LEU A 57 -17.75 -0.66 13.96
CA LEU A 57 -17.96 0.72 14.39
C LEU A 57 -19.36 1.23 14.03
N ALA A 58 -19.85 0.94 12.83
CA ALA A 58 -21.19 1.33 12.39
C ALA A 58 -22.30 0.62 13.16
N ALA A 59 -22.09 -0.65 13.53
CA ALA A 59 -23.01 -1.41 14.38
C ALA A 59 -23.05 -0.89 15.83
N THR A 60 -21.98 -0.21 16.26
CA THR A 60 -21.94 0.43 17.57
C THR A 60 -22.78 1.70 17.52
N LYS A 61 -23.89 1.75 18.28
CA LYS A 61 -24.77 2.92 18.44
C LYS A 61 -24.13 4.09 19.21
N THR A 62 -22.81 4.20 19.20
CA THR A 62 -22.06 5.25 19.91
C THR A 62 -22.27 6.63 19.32
N LEU A 63 -22.63 6.75 18.05
CA LEU A 63 -22.84 8.03 17.37
C LEU A 63 -24.29 8.53 17.38
N ASN A 64 -25.18 7.90 18.15
CA ASN A 64 -26.60 8.28 18.21
C ASN A 64 -26.87 9.71 18.74
N TYR A 65 -25.86 10.36 19.34
CA TYR A 65 -25.97 11.74 19.83
C TYR A 65 -25.49 12.77 18.79
N VAL A 66 -24.92 12.33 17.67
CA VAL A 66 -24.45 13.21 16.59
C VAL A 66 -25.53 13.27 15.53
N ASP A 67 -26.05 14.47 15.23
CA ASP A 67 -26.82 14.69 14.00
C ASP A 67 -25.82 14.78 12.82
N PRO A 68 -25.82 13.81 11.89
CA PRO A 68 -24.90 13.82 10.76
C PRO A 68 -25.05 15.06 9.88
N VAL A 69 -26.25 15.63 9.79
CA VAL A 69 -26.55 16.80 8.95
C VAL A 69 -25.94 18.03 9.60
N SER A 70 -26.20 18.28 10.88
CA SER A 70 -25.61 19.41 11.60
C SER A 70 -24.08 19.32 11.63
N TRP A 71 -23.52 18.14 11.89
CA TRP A 71 -22.07 17.93 11.87
C TRP A 71 -21.46 18.22 10.49
N GLN A 72 -22.15 17.81 9.42
CA GLN A 72 -21.69 18.07 8.05
C GLN A 72 -21.73 19.56 7.72
N GLU A 73 -22.76 20.29 8.15
CA GLU A 73 -22.89 21.74 7.98
C GLU A 73 -21.81 22.51 8.76
N GLU A 74 -21.50 22.10 9.99
CA GLU A 74 -20.40 22.68 10.78
C GLU A 74 -19.02 22.41 10.17
N THR A 75 -18.81 21.20 9.64
CA THR A 75 -17.51 20.78 9.10
C THR A 75 -17.26 21.32 7.69
N ARG A 76 -18.31 21.44 6.87
CA ARG A 76 -18.22 22.14 5.59
C ARG A 76 -18.33 23.63 5.84
N GLN A 77 -17.19 24.28 6.11
CA GLN A 77 -17.08 25.69 5.78
C GLN A 77 -17.56 25.88 4.34
N GLU A 78 -18.54 26.76 4.14
CA GLU A 78 -18.99 27.15 2.80
C GLU A 78 -17.77 27.49 1.97
N ARG A 79 -17.40 26.60 1.05
CA ARG A 79 -16.41 26.93 0.04
C ARG A 79 -17.06 27.98 -0.85
N SER A 80 -16.46 29.16 -0.91
CA SER A 80 -16.82 30.15 -1.92
C SER A 80 -16.88 29.48 -3.27
N LEU A 81 -18.02 29.57 -3.93
CA LEU A 81 -18.16 29.11 -5.30
C LEU A 81 -17.16 29.90 -6.15
N PRO A 82 -16.39 29.24 -7.04
CA PRO A 82 -15.51 29.97 -7.93
C PRO A 82 -16.37 30.91 -8.80
N GLY A 83 -16.22 32.23 -8.61
CA GLY A 83 -16.87 33.25 -9.43
C GLY A 83 -17.99 34.09 -8.78
N ARG A 84 -18.12 34.11 -7.45
CA ARG A 84 -18.87 35.16 -6.74
C ARG A 84 -18.12 35.65 -5.51
#